data_AF-A0A1B6LQH7-F1
#
_entry.id   AF-A0A1B6LQH7-F1
#
_cell.length_a   1.000
_cell.length_b   1.000
_cell.length_c   1.000
_cell.angle_alpha   90.00
_cell.angle_beta   90.00
_cell.angle_gamma   90.00
#
_symmetry.space_group_name_H-M   'P 1'
#
loop_
_entity.id
_entity.type
_entity.pdbx_description
1 polymer ?
#
loop_
_entity_poly.entity_id
_entity_poly.type
_entity_poly.pdbx_seq_one_letter_code
_entity_poly.pdbx_strand_id
1 'polypeptide(L)'
;PRYIRLQRQRAILYKRLKVPPAINQFTQALDRQTATQLLKLAHKYRPETKQEKKQRLLARAEKKAAGKGDVPTKRPPVLRAGVNTVTTLVENKKAQLVVIAHDVDPIELVVFLPALCR
;
A
#
# COMPACT_ATOMS: atom_id res chain seq x y z
N PRO A 1 -12.22 24.36 20.36
CA PRO A 1 -13.16 24.01 19.26
C PRO A 1 -13.76 22.61 19.43
N ARG A 2 -15.01 22.39 18.98
CA ARG A 2 -15.72 21.11 19.15
C ARG A 2 -15.01 19.91 18.51
N TYR A 3 -14.41 20.09 17.33
CA TYR A 3 -13.73 19.00 16.60
C TYR A 3 -12.51 18.44 17.36
N ILE A 4 -11.70 19.30 17.98
CA ILE A 4 -10.54 18.89 18.79
C ILE A 4 -10.98 18.07 20.01
N ARG A 5 -12.06 18.52 20.68
CA ARG A 5 -12.61 17.83 21.86
C ARG A 5 -13.09 16.42 21.49
N LEU A 6 -13.81 16.28 20.38
CA LEU A 6 -14.33 15.01 19.90
C LEU A 6 -13.20 14.03 19.54
N GLN A 7 -12.17 14.48 18.82
CA GLN A 7 -11.00 13.65 18.48
C GLN A 7 -10.26 13.15 19.73
N ARG A 8 -10.05 14.03 20.73
CA ARG A 8 -9.41 13.64 22.01
C ARG A 8 -10.26 12.66 22.80
N GLN A 9 -11.58 12.89 22.89
CA GLN A 9 -12.51 11.97 23.55
C GLN A 9 -12.54 10.61 22.86
N ARG A 10 -12.53 10.56 21.52
CA ARG A 10 -12.41 9.32 20.74
C ARG A 10 -11.17 8.54 21.13
N ALA A 11 -10.00 9.18 21.18
CA ALA A 11 -8.75 8.53 21.59
C ALA A 11 -8.78 8.03 23.04
N ILE A 12 -9.41 8.77 23.96
CA ILE A 12 -9.60 8.32 25.35
C ILE A 12 -10.50 7.08 25.41
N LEU A 13 -11.58 7.04 24.64
CA LEU A 13 -12.47 5.88 24.57
C LEU A 13 -11.73 4.62 24.10
N TYR A 14 -10.89 4.71 23.07
CA TYR A 14 -10.05 3.59 22.62
C TYR A 14 -9.10 3.05 23.71
N LYS A 15 -8.67 3.89 24.66
CA LYS A 15 -7.82 3.46 25.78
C LYS A 15 -8.62 2.88 26.96
N ARG A 16 -9.88 3.28 27.12
CA ARG A 16 -10.73 2.90 28.26
C ARG A 16 -11.56 1.66 27.97
N LEU A 17 -12.01 1.51 26.73
CA LEU A 17 -12.78 0.36 26.29
C LEU A 17 -11.87 -0.85 26.07
N LYS A 18 -12.42 -2.05 26.31
CA LYS A 18 -11.74 -3.30 25.98
C LYS A 18 -11.83 -3.52 24.47
N VAL A 19 -10.79 -3.10 23.74
CA VAL A 19 -10.74 -3.20 22.27
C VAL A 19 -10.54 -4.67 21.85
N PRO A 20 -11.32 -5.19 20.88
CA PRO A 20 -11.13 -6.54 20.36
C PRO A 20 -9.72 -6.77 19.78
N PRO A 21 -9.16 -7.99 19.89
CA PRO A 21 -7.80 -8.29 19.41
C PRO A 21 -7.61 -8.05 17.90
N ALA A 22 -8.66 -8.27 17.10
CA ALA A 22 -8.65 -8.02 15.66
C ALA A 22 -8.41 -6.54 15.29
N ILE A 23 -8.73 -5.61 16.19
CA ILE A 23 -8.45 -4.17 16.02
C ILE A 23 -7.15 -3.82 16.75
N ASN A 24 -6.95 -4.36 17.95
CA ASN A 24 -5.80 -4.02 18.77
C ASN A 24 -4.45 -4.46 18.16
N GLN A 25 -4.44 -5.46 17.27
CA GLN A 25 -3.23 -5.86 16.54
C GLN A 25 -2.60 -4.70 15.74
N PHE A 26 -3.37 -3.71 15.28
CA PHE A 26 -2.83 -2.55 14.57
C PHE A 26 -2.08 -1.56 15.49
N THR A 27 -2.20 -1.69 16.81
CA THR A 27 -1.35 -0.93 17.73
C THR A 27 0.10 -1.43 17.73
N GLN A 28 0.32 -2.68 17.31
CA GLN A 28 1.65 -3.27 17.18
C GLN A 28 2.21 -2.93 15.79
N ALA A 29 2.91 -1.79 15.72
CA ALA A 29 3.58 -1.36 14.51
C ALA A 29 5.05 -1.83 14.44
N LEU A 30 5.59 -1.86 13.23
CA LEU A 30 7.01 -2.11 12.97
C LEU A 30 7.88 -1.02 13.64
N ASP A 31 9.03 -1.40 14.17
CA ASP A 31 9.96 -0.47 14.79
C ASP A 31 10.56 0.51 13.77
N ARG A 32 11.10 1.63 14.26
CA ARG A 32 11.59 2.73 13.41
C ARG A 32 12.74 2.31 12.49
N GLN A 33 13.65 1.45 12.95
CA GLN A 33 14.82 1.05 12.19
C GLN A 33 14.40 0.18 11.01
N THR A 34 13.59 -0.84 11.26
CA THR A 34 13.09 -1.75 10.23
C THR A 34 12.16 -1.02 9.25
N ALA A 35 11.31 -0.11 9.74
CA ALA A 35 10.46 0.74 8.89
C ALA A 35 11.29 1.59 7.92
N THR A 36 12.41 2.16 8.37
CA THR A 36 13.30 2.96 7.51
C THR A 36 13.96 2.09 6.43
N GLN A 37 14.39 0.88 6.77
CA GLN A 37 14.97 -0.07 5.80
C GLN A 37 13.93 -0.51 4.76
N LEU A 38 12.72 -0.83 5.21
CA LEU A 38 11.59 -1.19 4.35
C LEU A 38 11.26 -0.06 3.37
N LEU A 39 11.18 1.19 3.84
CA LEU A 39 10.90 2.35 2.98
C LEU A 39 12.02 2.62 1.96
N LYS A 40 13.29 2.40 2.34
CA LYS A 40 14.43 2.48 1.39
C LYS A 40 14.32 1.42 0.29
N LEU A 41 13.92 0.19 0.64
CA LEU A 41 13.68 -0.87 -0.34
C LEU A 41 12.49 -0.53 -1.24
N ALA A 42 11.38 -0.10 -0.65
CA ALA A 42 10.17 0.30 -1.37
C ALA A 42 10.43 1.45 -2.36
N HIS A 43 11.34 2.36 -2.04
CA HIS A 43 11.70 3.48 -2.93
C HIS A 43 12.24 3.02 -4.29
N LYS A 44 12.95 1.89 -4.35
CA LYS A 44 13.49 1.33 -5.61
C LYS A 44 12.41 0.77 -6.54
N TYR A 45 11.28 0.33 -5.98
CA TYR A 45 10.18 -0.31 -6.71
C TYR A 45 8.95 0.60 -6.85
N ARG A 46 9.13 1.92 -6.71
CA ARG A 46 8.04 2.88 -6.86
C ARG A 46 7.41 2.80 -8.27
N PRO A 47 6.08 2.87 -8.37
CA PRO A 47 5.42 2.97 -9.66
C PRO A 47 5.75 4.31 -10.34
N GLU A 48 5.60 4.33 -11.66
CA GLU A 48 5.86 5.52 -12.48
C GLU A 48 4.99 6.72 -12.06
N THR A 49 5.56 7.91 -12.18
CA THR A 49 4.80 9.15 -12.01
C THR A 49 3.92 9.45 -13.23
N LYS A 50 2.95 10.35 -13.10
CA LYS A 50 2.09 10.78 -14.23
C LYS A 50 2.92 11.35 -15.39
N GLN A 51 4.01 12.05 -15.09
CA GLN A 51 4.91 12.65 -16.09
C GLN A 51 5.75 11.57 -16.80
N GLU A 52 6.36 10.66 -16.04
CA GLU A 52 7.10 9.51 -16.59
C GLU A 52 6.21 8.63 -17.47
N LYS A 53 4.95 8.42 -17.05
CA LYS A 53 3.97 7.68 -17.85
C LYS A 53 3.74 8.34 -19.21
N LYS A 54 3.62 9.68 -19.24
CA LYS A 54 3.46 10.45 -20.49
C LYS A 54 4.70 10.32 -21.37
N GLN A 55 5.90 10.49 -20.80
CA GLN A 55 7.17 10.34 -21.53
C GLN A 55 7.34 8.93 -22.10
N ARG A 56 7.01 7.88 -21.33
CA ARG A 56 7.06 6.50 -21.81
C ARG A 56 6.11 6.25 -22.98
N LEU A 57 4.89 6.80 -22.92
CA LEU A 57 3.91 6.65 -23.99
C LEU A 57 4.34 7.40 -25.26
N LEU A 58 4.90 8.61 -25.12
CA LEU A 58 5.47 9.37 -26.24
C LEU A 58 6.65 8.62 -26.89
N ALA A 59 7.61 8.16 -26.09
CA ALA A 59 8.76 7.40 -26.59
C ALA A 59 8.34 6.09 -27.28
N ARG A 60 7.26 5.45 -26.82
CA ARG A 60 6.71 4.26 -27.49
C ARG A 60 6.01 4.62 -28.80
N ALA A 61 5.27 5.73 -28.84
CA ALA A 61 4.64 6.23 -30.05
C ALA A 61 5.68 6.61 -31.12
N GLU A 62 6.75 7.30 -30.74
CA GLU A 62 7.87 7.65 -31.62
C GLU A 62 8.57 6.40 -32.17
N LYS A 63 8.85 5.40 -31.32
CA LYS A 63 9.44 4.12 -31.75
C LYS A 63 8.56 3.37 -32.75
N LYS A 64 7.23 3.41 -32.54
CA LYS A 64 6.25 2.80 -33.45
C LYS A 64 6.18 3.55 -34.78
N ALA A 65 6.21 4.89 -34.75
CA ALA A 65 6.25 5.71 -35.95
C ALA A 65 7.54 5.50 -36.77
N ALA A 66 8.68 5.23 -36.11
CA ALA A 66 9.95 4.89 -36.74
C ALA A 66 10.01 3.47 -37.36
N GLY A 67 8.85 2.82 -37.57
CA GLY A 67 8.75 1.53 -38.28
C GLY A 67 9.18 0.29 -37.48
N LYS A 68 9.63 0.46 -36.23
CA LYS A 68 9.83 -0.67 -35.32
C LYS A 68 8.46 -1.08 -34.79
N GLY A 69 7.98 -2.25 -35.20
CA GLY A 69 6.70 -2.81 -34.75
C GLY A 69 6.54 -2.82 -33.23
N ASP A 70 5.34 -3.13 -32.73
CA ASP A 70 5.07 -3.07 -31.29
C ASP A 70 5.71 -4.26 -30.54
N VAL A 71 7.00 -4.13 -30.20
CA VAL A 71 7.74 -5.18 -29.48
C VAL A 71 7.28 -5.22 -28.01
N PRO A 72 6.87 -6.40 -27.49
CA PRO A 72 6.48 -6.53 -26.09
C PRO A 72 7.65 -6.16 -25.16
N THR A 73 7.55 -5.04 -24.47
CA THR A 73 8.57 -4.61 -23.51
C THR A 73 8.31 -5.29 -22.14
N LYS A 74 9.36 -5.90 -21.56
CA LYS A 74 9.31 -6.48 -20.22
C LYS A 74 9.01 -5.39 -19.19
N ARG A 75 7.91 -5.53 -18.45
CA ARG A 75 7.53 -4.56 -17.41
C ARG A 75 8.40 -4.77 -16.17
N PRO A 76 9.01 -3.72 -15.60
CA PRO A 76 9.73 -3.85 -14.34
C PRO A 76 8.76 -4.21 -13.20
N PRO A 77 9.24 -4.93 -12.17
CA PRO A 77 8.46 -5.15 -10.96
C PRO A 77 8.22 -3.80 -10.27
N VAL A 78 6.96 -3.54 -9.92
CA VAL A 78 6.54 -2.33 -9.20
C VAL A 78 5.71 -2.72 -8.00
N LEU A 79 5.73 -1.88 -6.97
CA LEU A 79 4.85 -2.03 -5.82
C LEU A 79 3.38 -2.00 -6.26
N ARG A 80 2.59 -2.89 -5.66
CA ARG A 80 1.15 -2.98 -5.87
C ARG A 80 0.46 -2.30 -4.70
N ALA A 81 -0.54 -1.49 -5.02
CA ALA A 81 -1.30 -0.72 -4.05
C ALA A 81 -2.81 -0.96 -4.23
N GLY A 82 -3.56 -0.67 -3.18
CA GLY A 82 -5.02 -0.87 -3.11
C GLY A 82 -5.39 -2.24 -2.55
N VAL A 83 -6.36 -2.24 -1.63
CA VAL A 83 -6.79 -3.45 -0.89
C VAL A 83 -7.23 -4.56 -1.85
N ASN A 84 -7.98 -4.25 -2.91
CA ASN A 84 -8.45 -5.26 -3.87
C ASN A 84 -7.31 -5.92 -4.67
N THR A 85 -6.28 -5.15 -5.05
CA THR A 85 -5.13 -5.71 -5.74
C THR A 85 -4.27 -6.55 -4.80
N VAL A 86 -4.12 -6.10 -3.55
CA VAL A 86 -3.31 -6.81 -2.55
C VAL A 86 -3.97 -8.12 -2.16
N THR A 87 -5.27 -8.13 -1.85
CA THR A 87 -6.04 -9.33 -1.51
C THR A 87 -5.94 -10.39 -2.60
N THR A 88 -6.21 -10.02 -3.86
CA THR A 88 -6.09 -10.95 -4.99
C THR A 88 -4.67 -11.50 -5.16
N LEU A 89 -3.63 -10.71 -4.88
CA LEU A 89 -2.24 -11.19 -4.95
C LEU A 89 -1.86 -12.11 -3.79
N VAL A 90 -2.42 -11.89 -2.60
CA VAL A 90 -2.24 -12.77 -1.43
C VAL A 90 -2.94 -14.11 -1.66
N GLU A 91 -4.20 -14.10 -2.10
CA GLU A 91 -4.96 -15.32 -2.42
C GLU A 91 -4.29 -16.16 -3.51
N ASN A 92 -3.74 -15.50 -4.54
CA ASN A 92 -2.97 -16.15 -5.59
C ASN A 92 -1.54 -16.56 -5.17
N LYS A 93 -1.15 -16.33 -3.92
CA LYS A 93 0.21 -16.61 -3.38
C LYS A 93 1.34 -15.95 -4.18
N LYS A 94 1.07 -14.79 -4.77
CA LYS A 94 2.05 -13.99 -5.54
C LYS A 94 2.69 -12.88 -4.70
N ALA A 95 2.07 -12.52 -3.58
CA ALA A 95 2.62 -11.54 -2.65
C ALA A 95 3.75 -12.16 -1.82
N GLN A 96 4.91 -11.50 -1.79
CA GLN A 96 6.04 -11.91 -0.93
C GLN A 96 6.05 -11.17 0.41
N LEU A 97 5.58 -9.92 0.42
CA LEU A 97 5.51 -9.08 1.60
C LEU A 97 4.29 -8.16 1.45
N VAL A 98 3.47 -8.06 2.51
CA VAL A 98 2.32 -7.16 2.58
C VAL A 98 2.58 -6.14 3.68
N VAL A 99 2.39 -4.85 3.36
CA VAL A 99 2.55 -3.74 4.31
C VAL A 99 1.18 -3.12 4.53
N ILE A 100 0.75 -3.06 5.78
CA ILE A 100 -0.57 -2.56 6.17
C ILE A 100 -0.39 -1.29 7.00
N ALA A 101 -1.13 -0.23 6.66
CA ALA A 101 -1.18 0.97 7.48
C ALA A 101 -2.03 0.71 8.73
N HIS A 102 -1.61 1.28 9.87
CA HIS A 102 -2.25 1.01 11.16
C HIS A 102 -3.35 2.01 11.54
N ASP A 103 -3.46 3.12 10.80
CA ASP A 103 -4.29 4.29 11.07
C ASP A 103 -5.42 4.46 10.04
N VAL A 104 -5.82 3.38 9.38
CA VAL A 104 -6.87 3.40 8.35
C VAL A 104 -8.25 3.66 8.99
N ASP A 105 -8.98 4.63 8.44
CA ASP A 105 -10.37 4.97 8.78
C ASP A 105 -11.17 4.92 7.46
N PRO A 106 -12.10 3.95 7.24
CA PRO A 106 -12.61 2.94 8.17
C PRO A 106 -11.73 1.68 8.33
N ILE A 107 -11.64 1.14 9.55
CA ILE A 107 -10.74 0.02 9.90
C ILE A 107 -11.15 -1.30 9.21
N GLU A 108 -12.44 -1.44 8.89
CA GLU A 108 -13.07 -2.57 8.23
C GLU A 108 -12.39 -2.95 6.90
N LEU A 109 -11.76 -1.98 6.24
CA LEU A 109 -11.00 -2.20 5.01
C LEU A 109 -9.77 -3.09 5.20
N VAL A 110 -9.22 -3.16 6.41
CA VAL A 110 -7.95 -3.85 6.68
C VAL A 110 -8.03 -4.90 7.79
N VAL A 111 -9.11 -4.94 8.59
CA VAL A 111 -9.26 -5.91 9.72
C VAL A 111 -9.01 -7.36 9.30
N PHE A 112 -9.47 -7.75 8.11
CA PHE A 112 -9.35 -9.13 7.63
C PHE A 112 -7.98 -9.44 6.99
N LEU A 113 -7.19 -8.43 6.60
CA LEU A 113 -5.95 -8.62 5.85
C LEU A 113 -4.88 -9.39 6.64
N PRO A 114 -4.61 -9.13 7.93
CA PRO A 114 -3.64 -9.91 8.69
C PRO A 114 -4.00 -11.39 8.78
N ALA A 115 -5.30 -11.72 8.90
CA ALA A 115 -5.78 -13.09 8.92
C ALA A 115 -5.66 -13.77 7.54
N LEU A 116 -5.89 -13.03 6.46
CA LEU A 116 -5.70 -13.51 5.08
C LEU A 116 -4.23 -13.79 4.74
N CYS A 117 -3.30 -13.05 5.35
CA CYS A 117 -1.86 -13.18 5.09
C CYS A 117 -1.19 -14.30 5.93
N ARG A 118 -1.89 -14.88 6.90
CA ARG A 118 -1.38 -15.92 7.79
C ARG A 118 -1.64 -17.31 7.22
#